data_AF-A0A920L6D1-F1
#
_entry.id   AF-A0A920L6D1-F1
#
_cell.length_a   1.000
_cell.length_b   1.000
_cell.length_c   1.000
_cell.angle_alpha   90.00
_cell.angle_beta   90.00
_cell.angle_gamma   90.00
#
_symmetry.space_group_name_H-M   'P 1'
#
loop_
_entity.id
_entity.type
_entity.pdbx_description
1 polymer ?
#
loop_
_entity_poly.entity_id
_entity_poly.type
_entity_poly.pdbx_seq_one_letter_code
_entity_poly.pdbx_strand_id
1 'polypeptide(L)'
;MGDGQAVSLRLQANRFYRVYSFSLSDPWFGGEQPVQFSTSFSHTKQFRYNFLTEELIKVNFLKFPGASVGLAKRLSVPDDYFLLSQSLSYQF
;
A
#
# COMPACT_ATOMS: atom_id res chain seq x y z
N MET A 1 -0.31 25.98 -7.11
CA MET A 1 0.56 24.87 -7.55
C MET A 1 0.42 23.79 -6.49
N GLY A 2 -0.16 22.64 -6.85
CA GLY A 2 -0.72 21.68 -5.91
C GLY A 2 -2.07 21.23 -6.49
N ASP A 3 -2.12 20.41 -7.53
CA ASP A 3 -1.21 19.30 -7.69
C ASP A 3 -1.48 18.24 -6.61
N GLY A 4 -2.45 18.41 -5.67
CA GLY A 4 -2.83 17.61 -4.47
C GLY A 4 -2.73 16.07 -4.46
N GLN A 5 -1.61 15.57 -4.97
CA GLN A 5 -1.05 14.26 -4.85
C GLN A 5 -0.84 14.02 -3.36
N ALA A 6 -1.24 12.85 -2.88
CA ALA A 6 -0.99 12.44 -1.52
C ALA A 6 0.13 11.41 -1.51
N VAL A 7 1.18 11.70 -0.74
CA VAL A 7 2.22 10.74 -0.42
C VAL A 7 2.10 10.41 1.05
N SER A 8 2.01 9.12 1.37
CA SER A 8 1.93 8.64 2.75
C SER A 8 3.06 7.65 3.02
N LEU A 9 3.69 7.82 4.18
CA LEU A 9 4.65 6.87 4.71
C LEU A 9 4.21 6.49 6.12
N ARG A 10 4.10 5.20 6.37
CA ARG A 10 3.73 4.64 7.67
C ARG A 10 4.79 3.63 8.10
N LEU A 11 5.34 3.89 9.27
CA LEU A 11 6.34 3.06 9.93
C LEU A 11 5.75 2.61 11.28
N GLN A 12 5.62 1.30 11.47
CA GLN A 12 5.16 0.72 12.73
C GLN A 12 6.13 -0.35 13.18
N ALA A 13 6.57 -0.27 14.44
CA ALA A 13 7.45 -1.26 15.04
C ALA A 13 6.85 -1.77 16.35
N ASN A 14 6.80 -3.09 16.47
CA ASN A 14 6.41 -3.82 17.67
C ASN A 14 7.49 -4.89 17.94
N ARG A 15 7.48 -5.46 19.15
CA ARG A 15 8.34 -6.58 19.56
C ARG A 15 8.20 -7.79 18.64
N PHE A 16 7.01 -8.01 18.08
CA PHE A 16 6.69 -9.18 17.26
C PHE A 16 6.68 -8.92 15.75
N TYR A 17 6.44 -7.68 15.32
CA TYR A 17 6.34 -7.34 13.91
C TYR A 17 6.78 -5.91 13.63
N ARG A 18 7.21 -5.65 12.40
CA ARG A 18 7.51 -4.31 11.89
C ARG A 18 6.84 -4.15 10.53
N VAL A 19 6.08 -3.09 10.35
CA VAL A 19 5.39 -2.76 9.10
C VAL A 19 5.97 -1.47 8.56
N TYR A 20 6.38 -1.52 7.30
CA TYR A 20 6.80 -0.37 6.53
C TYR A 20 5.84 -0.28 5.36
N SER A 21 5.09 0.82 5.23
CA SER A 21 4.16 1.01 4.13
C SER A 21 4.31 2.39 3.55
N PHE A 22 4.36 2.47 2.22
CA PHE A 22 4.45 3.69 1.45
C PHE A 22 3.30 3.70 0.45
N SER A 23 2.62 4.83 0.28
CA SER A 23 1.60 5.00 -0.75
C SER A 23 1.72 6.36 -1.42
N LEU A 24 1.41 6.39 -2.70
CA LEU A 24 1.33 7.58 -3.53
C LEU A 24 -0.01 7.56 -4.24
N SER A 25 -0.73 8.67 -4.26
CA SER A 25 -1.97 8.80 -5.01
C SER A 25 -2.07 10.13 -5.75
N ASP A 26 -2.33 10.08 -7.05
CA ASP A 26 -2.47 11.20 -7.97
C ASP A 26 -3.90 11.30 -8.49
N PRO A 27 -4.69 12.32 -8.09
CA PRO A 27 -6.12 12.39 -8.43
C PRO A 27 -6.46 12.94 -9.84
N TRP A 28 -5.51 13.55 -10.57
CA TRP A 28 -5.69 14.03 -11.97
C TRP A 28 -4.74 13.34 -12.96
N PHE A 29 -4.56 12.03 -12.84
CA PHE A 29 -3.74 11.28 -13.78
C PHE A 29 -4.37 11.27 -15.19
N GLY A 30 -4.03 12.26 -16.02
CA GLY A 30 -4.60 12.44 -17.37
C GLY A 30 -5.36 13.75 -17.63
N GLY A 31 -5.39 14.70 -16.68
CA GLY A 31 -5.77 16.10 -16.91
C GLY A 31 -7.27 16.43 -17.08
N GLU A 32 -8.00 15.75 -17.97
CA GLU A 32 -9.37 16.15 -18.36
C GLU A 32 -10.49 15.58 -17.47
N GLN A 33 -10.27 14.42 -16.85
CA GLN A 33 -11.22 13.78 -15.93
C GLN A 33 -10.47 13.28 -14.69
N PRO A 34 -11.09 13.34 -13.48
CA PRO A 34 -10.45 12.91 -12.24
C PRO A 34 -10.25 11.39 -12.26
N VAL A 35 -9.10 10.97 -12.80
CA VAL A 35 -8.59 9.61 -12.72
C VAL A 35 -7.58 9.60 -11.57
N GLN A 36 -7.93 8.88 -10.53
CA GLN A 36 -7.09 8.65 -9.37
C GLN A 36 -6.18 7.46 -9.64
N PHE A 37 -4.90 7.74 -9.82
CA PHE A 37 -3.86 6.73 -9.81
C PHE A 37 -3.37 6.53 -8.38
N SER A 38 -3.22 5.28 -7.94
CA SER A 38 -2.71 4.96 -6.60
C SER A 38 -1.66 3.87 -6.71
N THR A 39 -0.52 4.04 -6.05
CA THR A 39 0.51 3.01 -5.91
C THR A 39 0.84 2.85 -4.44
N SER A 40 0.93 1.62 -3.95
CA SER A 40 1.39 1.36 -2.59
C SER A 40 2.35 0.19 -2.50
N PHE A 41 3.33 0.33 -1.64
CA PHE A 41 4.30 -0.68 -1.27
C PHE A 41 4.17 -0.95 0.22
N SER A 42 4.26 -2.22 0.60
CA SER A 42 4.23 -2.65 1.98
C SER A 42 5.32 -3.69 2.21
N HIS A 43 5.93 -3.64 3.37
CA HIS A 43 6.94 -4.59 3.78
C HIS A 43 6.71 -4.90 5.25
N THR A 44 6.24 -6.11 5.52
CA THR A 44 6.01 -6.57 6.88
C THR A 44 7.07 -7.60 7.25
N LYS A 45 7.75 -7.38 8.38
CA LYS A 45 8.67 -8.35 8.99
C LYS A 45 8.01 -8.89 10.25
N GLN A 46 7.75 -10.18 10.28
CA GLN A 46 7.23 -10.87 11.47
C GLN A 46 8.35 -11.71 12.08
N PHE A 47 8.61 -11.52 13.36
CA PHE A 47 9.61 -12.29 14.10
C PHE A 47 8.92 -13.53 14.70
N ARG A 48 9.44 -14.73 14.41
CA ARG A 48 9.01 -15.94 15.11
C ARG A 48 9.73 -16.04 16.45
N TYR A 49 8.97 -16.25 17.51
CA TYR A 49 9.50 -16.46 18.86
C TYR A 49 9.98 -17.92 18.97
N ASN A 50 11.25 -18.14 19.30
CA ASN A 50 11.78 -19.48 19.55
C ASN A 50 11.79 -19.74 21.06
N PHE A 51 10.96 -20.68 21.51
CA PHE A 51 10.78 -21.03 22.93
C PHE A 51 11.94 -21.88 23.51
N LEU A 52 12.83 -22.41 22.67
CA LEU A 52 13.88 -23.37 23.09
C LEU A 52 15.17 -22.72 23.58
N THR A 53 15.47 -21.49 23.15
CA THR A 53 16.75 -20.82 23.44
C THR A 53 16.61 -19.53 24.26
N GLU A 54 15.39 -19.12 24.62
CA GLU A 54 15.05 -17.86 25.33
C GLU A 54 15.65 -16.56 24.75
N GLU A 55 16.36 -16.64 23.62
CA GLU A 55 16.94 -15.54 22.88
C GLU A 55 16.07 -15.17 21.66
N LEU A 56 15.94 -13.87 21.39
CA LEU A 56 15.36 -13.34 20.16
C LEU A 56 16.27 -13.69 18.98
N ILE A 57 16.13 -14.89 18.44
CA ILE A 57 16.85 -15.33 17.24
C ILE A 57 16.39 -14.46 16.06
N LYS A 58 17.23 -13.46 15.74
CA LYS A 58 17.13 -12.52 14.59
C LYS A 58 17.10 -13.20 13.21
N VAL A 59 17.11 -14.52 13.15
CA VAL A 59 17.51 -15.34 12.00
C VAL A 59 16.30 -15.89 11.23
N ASN A 60 15.15 -16.12 11.88
CA ASN A 60 13.92 -16.58 11.23
C ASN A 60 12.81 -15.51 11.31
N PHE A 61 12.86 -14.55 10.38
CA PHE A 61 11.76 -13.61 10.16
C PHE A 61 11.02 -13.99 8.87
N LEU A 62 9.69 -13.92 8.89
CA LEU A 62 8.89 -13.98 7.68
C LEU A 62 8.76 -12.56 7.12
N LYS A 63 9.04 -12.39 5.83
CA LYS A 63 8.88 -11.14 5.11
C LYS A 63 7.66 -11.27 4.22
N PHE A 64 6.73 -10.34 4.36
CA PHE A 64 5.61 -10.18 3.45
C PHE A 64 5.77 -8.86 2.70
N PRO A 65 6.55 -8.83 1.60
CA PRO A 65 6.53 -7.70 0.69
C PRO A 65 5.23 -7.72 -0.11
N GLY A 66 4.53 -6.59 -0.13
CA GLY A 66 3.35 -6.37 -0.95
C GLY A 66 3.52 -5.12 -1.80
N ALA A 67 3.04 -5.15 -3.03
CA ALA A 67 2.95 -3.99 -3.89
C ALA A 67 1.58 -3.98 -4.56
N SER A 68 0.99 -2.81 -4.72
CA SER A 68 -0.26 -2.66 -5.45
C SER A 68 -0.27 -1.37 -6.24
N VAL A 69 -0.94 -1.43 -7.38
CA VAL A 69 -1.22 -0.30 -8.25
C VAL A 69 -2.72 -0.30 -8.53
N GLY A 70 -3.31 0.88 -8.57
CA GLY A 70 -4.74 1.09 -8.72
C GLY A 70 -5.04 2.31 -9.55
N LEU A 71 -6.14 2.24 -10.27
CA LEU A 71 -6.72 3.31 -11.07
C LEU A 71 -8.20 3.37 -10.76
N ALA A 72 -8.67 4.52 -10.30
CA ALA A 72 -10.08 4.79 -10.07
C ALA A 72 -10.52 5.98 -10.91
N LYS A 73 -11.59 5.83 -11.68
CA LYS A 73 -12.12 6.88 -12.56
C LYS A 73 -13.61 7.04 -12.29
N ARG A 74 -14.04 8.29 -12.10
CA ARG A 74 -15.46 8.63 -12.13
C ARG A 74 -15.94 8.64 -13.59
N LEU A 75 -16.90 7.79 -13.92
CA LEU A 75 -17.50 7.73 -15.25
C LEU A 75 -18.81 8.53 -15.24
N SER A 76 -19.08 9.28 -16.30
CA SER A 76 -20.36 10.00 -16.48
C SER A 76 -21.45 9.11 -17.09
N VAL A 77 -21.08 7.92 -17.58
CA VAL A 77 -22.00 6.94 -18.16
C VAL A 77 -21.80 5.63 -17.40
N PRO A 78 -22.86 5.02 -16.82
CA PRO A 78 -24.29 5.28 -17.03
C PRO A 78 -24.92 6.39 -16.17
N ASP A 79 -24.23 6.90 -15.14
CA ASP A 79 -24.70 7.98 -14.25
C ASP A 79 -23.48 8.67 -13.58
N ASP A 80 -23.63 9.93 -13.17
CA ASP A 80 -22.56 10.77 -12.62
C ASP A 80 -22.00 10.28 -11.28
N TYR A 81 -22.65 9.33 -10.59
CA TYR A 81 -22.15 8.73 -9.35
C TYR A 81 -21.30 7.48 -9.56
N PHE A 82 -21.12 7.04 -10.81
CA PHE A 82 -20.41 5.80 -11.09
C PHE A 82 -18.90 5.98 -10.94
N LEU A 83 -18.26 5.10 -10.14
CA LEU A 83 -16.82 5.06 -9.97
C LEU A 83 -16.31 3.66 -10.37
N LEU A 84 -15.49 3.63 -11.42
CA LEU A 84 -14.79 2.42 -11.84
C LEU A 84 -13.42 2.38 -11.19
N SER A 85 -13.18 1.42 -10.31
CA SER A 85 -11.88 1.18 -9.70
C SER A 85 -11.29 -0.16 -10.15
N GLN A 86 -10.06 -0.15 -10.62
CA GLN A 86 -9.27 -1.32 -10.95
C GLN A 86 -7.99 -1.30 -10.14
N SER A 87 -7.61 -2.44 -9.55
CA SER A 87 -6.37 -2.53 -8.80
C SER A 87 -5.72 -3.89 -8.99
N LEU A 88 -4.40 -3.89 -9.14
CA LEU A 88 -3.57 -5.08 -9.18
C LEU A 88 -2.67 -5.07 -7.94
N SER A 89 -2.72 -6.15 -7.17
CA SER A 89 -1.92 -6.31 -5.97
C SER A 89 -1.16 -7.63 -6.01
N TYR A 90 0.09 -7.58 -5.58
CA TYR A 90 0.94 -8.74 -5.36
C TYR A 90 1.41 -8.76 -3.91
N GLN A 91 1.31 -9.91 -3.26
CA GLN A 91 1.84 -10.14 -1.92
C GLN A 91 2.49 -11.53 -1.88
N PHE A 92 3.71 -11.57 -1.35
CA PHE A 92 4.45 -12.81 -1.09
C PHE A 92 4.43 -13.14 0.41
#